data_AF-A0A819XS19-F1
#
_entry.id   AF-A0A819XS19-F1
#
_cell.length_a   1.000
_cell.length_b   1.000
_cell.length_c   1.000
_cell.angle_alpha   90.00
_cell.angle_beta   90.00
_cell.angle_gamma   90.00
#
_symmetry.space_group_name_H-M   'P 1'
#
loop_
_entity.id
_entity.type
_entity.pdbx_description
1 polymer ?
#
loop_
_entity_poly.entity_id
_entity_poly.type
_entity_poly.pdbx_seq_one_letter_code
_entity_poly.pdbx_strand_id
1 'polypeptide(L)'
;MSSSRTAECLPVIGPSVIALFIVHILIEFQISNKRCYASLNEIYVLFFNVYSMMIIIVPVIVMTLFSILIFVNARRSHRRAIPSFSVRSNVQLTFITHNEAIQQRDTQFIRLALIQVFTFVIFAIGYGIYNAYDFLTSSMKKSSERQATEAFISRIAVNFNYVTAATPFFSYTLTMNKFRKDCIETFRRYYRIIVRCFGQ
;
A
#
# COMPACT_ATOMS: atom_id res chain seq x y z
N MET A 1 -28.86 -6.58 4.73
CA MET A 1 -28.58 -6.97 3.33
C MET A 1 -27.84 -5.90 2.49
N SER A 2 -27.63 -4.66 2.96
CA SER A 2 -26.93 -3.62 2.16
C SER A 2 -25.39 -3.69 2.18
N SER A 3 -24.76 -4.34 3.17
CA SER A 3 -23.31 -4.24 3.38
C SER A 3 -22.45 -5.13 2.48
N SER A 4 -22.99 -6.19 1.88
CA SER A 4 -22.21 -7.13 1.05
C SER A 4 -21.97 -6.59 -0.36
N ARG A 5 -22.97 -5.96 -0.98
CA ARG A 5 -22.82 -5.34 -2.31
C ARG A 5 -21.81 -4.19 -2.33
N THR A 6 -21.74 -3.40 -1.26
CA THR A 6 -20.78 -2.29 -1.17
C THR A 6 -19.34 -2.78 -1.07
N ALA A 7 -19.11 -3.94 -0.42
CA ALA A 7 -17.78 -4.53 -0.29
C ALA A 7 -17.27 -5.12 -1.61
N GLU A 8 -18.16 -5.62 -2.47
CA GLU A 8 -17.82 -6.17 -3.79
C GLU A 8 -17.51 -5.09 -4.83
N CYS A 9 -18.15 -3.92 -4.76
CA CYS A 9 -17.88 -2.81 -5.67
C CYS A 9 -16.62 -2.02 -5.32
N LEU A 10 -16.22 -1.99 -4.04
CA LEU A 10 -15.04 -1.26 -3.56
C LEU A 10 -13.73 -1.58 -4.33
N PRO A 11 -13.37 -2.85 -4.61
CA PRO A 11 -12.17 -3.17 -5.38
C PRO A 11 -12.24 -2.79 -6.87
N VAL A 12 -13.43 -2.48 -7.41
CA VAL A 12 -13.58 -2.02 -8.80
C VAL A 12 -13.57 -0.49 -8.86
N ILE A 13 -14.34 0.15 -7.97
CA ILE A 13 -14.47 1.61 -7.94
C ILE A 13 -13.15 2.28 -7.56
N GLY A 14 -12.43 1.76 -6.55
CA GLY A 14 -11.17 2.34 -6.10
C GLY A 14 -10.12 2.49 -7.22
N PRO A 15 -9.73 1.40 -7.89
CA PRO A 15 -8.79 1.47 -9.01
C PRO A 15 -9.29 2.32 -10.17
N SER A 16 -10.60 2.31 -10.45
CA SER A 16 -11.19 3.11 -11.54
C SER A 16 -11.05 4.61 -11.28
N VAL A 17 -11.31 5.05 -10.04
CA VAL A 17 -11.11 6.44 -9.62
C VAL A 17 -9.63 6.81 -9.73
N ILE A 18 -8.73 5.96 -9.23
CA ILE A 18 -7.28 6.21 -9.33
C ILE A 18 -6.83 6.29 -10.79
N ALA A 19 -7.33 5.41 -11.66
CA ALA A 19 -7.02 5.42 -13.09
C ALA A 19 -7.47 6.73 -13.76
N LEU A 20 -8.67 7.22 -13.45
CA LEU A 20 -9.14 8.53 -13.91
C LEU A 20 -8.22 9.66 -13.44
N PHE A 21 -7.75 9.60 -12.19
CA PHE A 21 -6.78 10.55 -11.67
C PHE A 21 -5.39 10.42 -12.31
N ILE A 22 -5.03 9.31 -12.96
CA ILE A 22 -3.74 9.16 -13.65
C ILE A 22 -3.79 9.72 -15.08
N VAL A 23 -4.98 9.88 -15.67
CA VAL A 23 -5.14 10.34 -17.07
C VAL A 23 -4.45 11.68 -17.33
N HIS A 24 -4.44 12.61 -16.38
CA HIS A 24 -3.78 13.91 -16.58
C HIS A 24 -2.26 13.77 -16.80
N ILE A 25 -1.62 12.73 -16.25
CA ILE A 25 -0.20 12.45 -16.46
C ILE A 25 0.05 12.10 -17.93
N LEU A 26 -0.85 11.34 -18.56
CA LEU A 26 -0.72 10.95 -19.96
C LEU A 26 -0.85 12.13 -20.93
N ILE A 27 -1.62 13.15 -20.54
CA ILE A 27 -1.93 14.32 -21.38
C ILE A 27 -0.85 15.40 -21.24
N GLU A 28 -0.41 15.67 -20.00
CA GLU A 28 0.42 16.84 -19.68
C GLU A 28 1.93 16.53 -19.61
N PHE A 29 2.34 15.26 -19.73
CA PHE A 29 3.76 14.92 -19.81
C PHE A 29 4.27 15.06 -21.25
N GLN A 30 5.39 15.75 -21.40
CA GLN A 30 6.05 15.96 -22.68
C GLN A 30 7.37 15.22 -22.72
N ILE A 31 7.70 14.68 -23.90
CA ILE A 31 8.99 14.06 -24.17
C ILE A 31 9.84 15.08 -24.92
N SER A 32 10.93 15.52 -24.31
CA SER A 32 11.91 16.38 -24.97
C SER A 32 13.31 16.11 -24.41
N ASN A 33 14.32 16.22 -25.28
CA ASN A 33 15.71 15.85 -24.99
C ASN A 33 15.86 14.43 -24.39
N LYS A 34 15.10 13.45 -24.91
CA LYS A 34 15.07 12.05 -24.44
C LYS A 34 14.70 11.89 -22.95
N ARG A 35 14.07 12.92 -22.37
CA ARG A 35 13.57 12.90 -20.99
C ARG A 35 12.06 13.15 -21.03
N CYS A 36 11.37 12.53 -20.09
CA CYS A 36 9.95 12.76 -19.86
C CYS A 36 9.83 13.74 -18.70
N TYR A 37 9.17 14.87 -18.93
CA TYR A 37 8.96 15.88 -17.90
C TYR A 37 7.52 16.40 -17.93
N ALA A 38 7.03 16.82 -16.76
CA ALA A 38 5.75 17.50 -16.64
C ALA A 38 5.79 18.81 -17.45
N SER A 39 4.70 19.14 -18.14
CA SER A 39 4.50 20.40 -18.86
C SER A 39 5.16 21.60 -18.16
N LEU A 40 5.81 22.47 -18.93
CA LEU A 40 6.49 23.69 -18.45
C LEU A 40 5.53 24.72 -17.83
N ASN A 41 4.23 24.44 -17.81
CA ASN A 41 3.25 25.27 -17.16
C ASN A 41 3.45 25.23 -15.63
N GLU A 42 3.86 26.36 -15.05
CA GLU A 42 4.10 26.54 -13.61
C GLU A 42 2.89 26.11 -12.76
N ILE A 43 1.67 26.34 -13.25
CA ILE A 43 0.42 25.95 -12.57
C ILE A 43 0.31 24.42 -12.50
N TYR A 44 0.66 23.72 -13.59
CA TYR A 44 0.63 22.26 -13.63
C TYR A 44 1.71 21.65 -12.73
N VAL A 45 2.90 22.24 -12.68
CA VAL A 45 3.97 21.81 -11.77
C VAL A 45 3.52 21.92 -10.31
N LEU A 46 2.89 23.03 -9.93
CA LEU A 46 2.31 23.19 -8.59
C LEU A 46 1.23 22.12 -8.32
N PHE A 47 0.28 21.95 -9.25
CA PHE A 47 -0.77 20.94 -9.14
C PHE A 47 -0.20 19.53 -8.96
N PHE A 48 0.76 19.13 -9.79
CA PHE A 48 1.38 17.82 -9.76
C PHE A 48 2.12 17.56 -8.44
N ASN A 49 2.80 18.58 -7.89
CA ASN A 49 3.47 18.47 -6.59
C ASN A 49 2.47 18.30 -5.43
N VAL A 50 1.40 19.10 -5.41
CA VAL A 50 0.33 18.97 -4.40
C VAL A 50 -0.34 17.59 -4.50
N TYR A 51 -0.68 17.17 -5.72
CA TYR A 51 -1.25 15.85 -5.99
C TYR A 51 -0.34 14.71 -5.49
N SER A 52 0.95 14.77 -5.81
CA SER A 52 1.93 13.77 -5.37
C SER A 52 2.02 13.70 -3.84
N MET A 53 1.96 14.84 -3.16
CA MET A 53 1.91 14.89 -1.69
C MET A 53 0.61 14.28 -1.13
N MET A 54 -0.54 14.57 -1.74
CA MET A 54 -1.82 14.02 -1.28
C MET A 54 -1.88 12.50 -1.42
N ILE A 55 -1.36 11.95 -2.53
CA ILE A 55 -1.25 10.49 -2.74
C ILE A 55 -0.39 9.82 -1.67
N ILE A 56 0.57 10.55 -1.09
CA ILE A 56 1.45 10.02 -0.05
C ILE A 56 0.81 10.17 1.33
N ILE A 57 0.33 11.37 1.66
CA ILE A 57 -0.13 11.72 3.00
C ILE A 57 -1.47 11.05 3.32
N VAL A 58 -2.44 11.08 2.40
CA VAL A 58 -3.80 10.60 2.68
C VAL A 58 -3.83 9.11 3.02
N PRO A 59 -3.19 8.20 2.23
CA PRO A 59 -3.18 6.79 2.57
C PRO A 59 -2.47 6.49 3.88
N VAL A 60 -1.38 7.21 4.22
CA VAL A 60 -0.68 7.03 5.50
C VAL A 60 -1.57 7.39 6.67
N ILE A 61 -2.26 8.52 6.61
CA ILE A 61 -3.20 8.94 7.67
C ILE A 61 -4.31 7.91 7.81
N VAL A 62 -4.95 7.53 6.70
CA VAL A 62 -6.07 6.58 6.69
C VAL A 62 -5.63 5.21 7.22
N MET A 63 -4.50 4.67 6.75
CA MET A 63 -3.96 3.38 7.23
C MET A 63 -3.56 3.43 8.69
N THR A 64 -2.98 4.54 9.16
CA THR A 64 -2.60 4.71 10.57
C THR A 64 -3.83 4.76 11.46
N LEU A 65 -4.84 5.56 11.09
CA LEU A 65 -6.11 5.64 11.81
C LEU A 65 -6.77 4.26 11.87
N PHE A 66 -6.96 3.59 10.74
CA PHE A 66 -7.56 2.25 10.72
C PHE A 66 -6.76 1.25 11.55
N SER A 67 -5.42 1.27 11.48
CA SER A 67 -4.57 0.37 12.28
C SER A 67 -4.78 0.60 13.79
N ILE A 68 -4.86 1.86 14.22
CA ILE A 68 -5.14 2.22 15.62
C ILE A 68 -6.56 1.78 16.01
N LEU A 69 -7.57 2.05 15.19
CA LEU A 69 -8.96 1.65 15.46
C LEU A 69 -9.09 0.13 15.61
N ILE A 70 -8.50 -0.64 14.69
CA ILE A 70 -8.53 -2.10 14.75
C ILE A 70 -7.79 -2.58 16.00
N PHE A 71 -6.64 -1.99 16.33
CA PHE A 71 -5.89 -2.35 17.54
C PHE A 71 -6.68 -2.10 18.84
N VAL A 72 -7.32 -0.94 18.96
CA VAL A 72 -8.17 -0.60 20.12
C VAL A 72 -9.36 -1.56 20.20
N ASN A 73 -9.99 -1.86 19.07
CA ASN A 73 -11.13 -2.78 19.03
C ASN A 73 -10.71 -4.22 19.38
N ALA A 74 -9.59 -4.70 18.87
CA ALA A 74 -9.03 -6.01 19.19
C ALA A 74 -8.72 -6.15 20.68
N ARG A 75 -8.11 -5.13 21.31
CA ARG A 75 -7.89 -5.11 22.77
C ARG A 75 -9.18 -5.15 23.58
N ARG A 76 -10.20 -4.39 23.15
CA ARG A 76 -11.52 -4.38 23.82
C ARG A 76 -12.24 -5.72 23.68
N SER A 77 -12.17 -6.33 22.50
CA SER A 77 -12.73 -7.66 22.25
C SER A 77 -12.09 -8.71 23.15
N HIS A 78 -10.75 -8.73 23.23
CA HIS A 78 -10.02 -9.65 24.13
C HIS A 78 -10.42 -9.48 25.60
N ARG A 79 -10.66 -8.24 26.06
CA ARG A 79 -11.14 -7.99 27.44
C ARG A 79 -12.56 -8.47 27.70
N ARG A 80 -13.43 -8.48 26.68
CA ARG A 80 -14.82 -8.96 26.79
C ARG A 80 -14.95 -10.48 26.62
N ALA A 81 -13.98 -11.11 25.96
CA ALA A 81 -14.00 -12.53 25.65
C ALA A 81 -13.46 -13.43 26.77
N ILE A 82 -12.99 -12.88 27.91
CA ILE A 82 -12.67 -13.69 29.10
C ILE A 82 -14.00 -14.18 29.68
N PRO A 83 -14.37 -15.46 29.50
CA PRO A 83 -15.63 -15.96 30.02
C PRO A 83 -15.43 -16.22 31.51
N SER A 84 -16.27 -15.60 32.34
CA SER A 84 -16.49 -16.09 33.70
C SER A 84 -16.91 -17.56 33.61
N PHE A 85 -16.05 -18.43 34.14
CA PHE A 85 -16.20 -19.88 34.21
C PHE A 85 -17.63 -20.27 34.61
N SER A 86 -18.46 -20.79 33.68
CA SER A 86 -19.61 -21.65 34.00
C SER A 86 -20.24 -22.29 32.74
N VAL A 87 -20.35 -23.62 32.80
CA VAL A 87 -21.27 -24.51 32.05
C VAL A 87 -21.07 -24.71 30.54
N ARG A 88 -20.22 -25.70 30.25
CA ARG A 88 -20.12 -26.61 29.10
C ARG A 88 -21.40 -26.75 28.24
N SER A 89 -21.38 -26.22 27.01
CA SER A 89 -22.31 -26.59 25.93
C SER A 89 -21.55 -26.63 24.59
N ASN A 90 -21.69 -27.72 23.82
CA ASN A 90 -20.95 -27.94 22.55
C ASN A 90 -21.19 -26.84 21.48
N VAL A 91 -22.27 -26.06 21.60
CA VAL A 91 -22.56 -24.88 20.75
C VAL A 91 -21.61 -23.71 21.04
N GLN A 92 -21.10 -23.60 22.27
CA GLN A 92 -20.20 -22.54 22.71
C GLN A 92 -18.78 -22.73 22.15
N LEU A 93 -18.35 -23.99 21.95
CA LEU A 93 -17.03 -24.32 21.41
C LEU A 93 -16.88 -23.88 19.93
N THR A 94 -17.94 -24.01 19.13
CA THR A 94 -17.96 -23.55 17.73
C THR A 94 -17.94 -22.02 17.61
N PHE A 95 -18.53 -21.31 18.58
CA PHE A 95 -18.54 -19.84 18.59
C PHE A 95 -17.18 -19.26 19.02
N ILE A 96 -16.52 -19.90 19.99
CA ILE A 96 -15.16 -19.53 20.45
C ILE A 96 -14.16 -19.70 19.31
N THR A 97 -14.16 -20.85 18.64
CA THR A 97 -13.24 -21.13 17.52
C THR A 97 -13.45 -20.20 16.32
N HIS A 98 -14.69 -19.80 16.03
CA HIS A 98 -14.98 -18.80 14.98
C HIS A 98 -14.46 -17.41 15.34
N ASN A 99 -14.64 -16.97 16.59
CA ASN A 99 -14.11 -15.68 17.05
C ASN A 99 -12.58 -15.64 17.09
N GLU A 100 -11.93 -16.74 17.48
CA GLU A 100 -10.47 -16.86 17.43
C GLU A 100 -9.93 -16.76 15.99
N ALA A 101 -10.60 -17.40 15.03
CA ALA A 101 -10.23 -17.32 13.62
C ALA A 101 -10.36 -15.88 13.07
N ILE A 102 -11.43 -15.16 13.43
CA ILE A 102 -11.60 -13.74 13.08
C ILE A 102 -10.49 -12.89 13.71
N GLN A 103 -10.19 -13.12 14.99
CA GLN A 103 -9.17 -12.35 15.71
C GLN A 103 -7.76 -12.57 15.15
N GLN A 104 -7.42 -13.80 14.75
CA GLN A 104 -6.15 -14.09 14.08
C GLN A 104 -6.05 -13.35 12.73
N ARG A 105 -7.16 -13.31 11.97
CA ARG A 105 -7.21 -12.59 10.69
C ARG A 105 -7.01 -11.08 10.90
N ASP A 106 -7.71 -10.48 11.86
CA ASP A 106 -7.59 -9.06 12.16
C ASP A 106 -6.17 -8.71 12.64
N THR A 107 -5.55 -9.58 13.45
CA THR A 107 -4.15 -9.41 13.88
C THR A 107 -3.17 -9.46 12.70
N GLN A 108 -3.38 -10.37 11.74
CA GLN A 108 -2.56 -10.43 10.52
C GLN A 108 -2.72 -9.15 9.68
N PHE A 109 -3.94 -8.62 9.55
CA PHE A 109 -4.18 -7.36 8.85
C PHE A 109 -3.52 -6.17 9.54
N ILE A 110 -3.57 -6.07 10.87
CA ILE A 110 -2.86 -5.02 11.62
C ILE A 110 -1.36 -5.12 11.37
N ARG A 111 -0.78 -6.32 11.47
CA ARG A 111 0.65 -6.53 11.24
C ARG A 111 1.05 -6.12 9.82
N LEU A 112 0.23 -6.46 8.84
CA LEU A 112 0.45 -6.05 7.45
C LEU A 112 0.39 -4.53 7.29
N ALA A 113 -0.63 -3.87 7.84
CA ALA A 113 -0.80 -2.43 7.77
C ALA A 113 0.37 -1.69 8.44
N LEU A 114 0.85 -2.17 9.59
CA LEU A 114 2.02 -1.62 10.27
C LEU A 114 3.29 -1.76 9.44
N ILE A 115 3.52 -2.93 8.82
CA ILE A 115 4.66 -3.13 7.91
C ILE A 115 4.56 -2.15 6.73
N GLN A 116 3.38 -2.03 6.11
CA GLN A 116 3.18 -1.10 5.00
C GLN A 116 3.42 0.35 5.40
N VAL A 117 2.87 0.81 6.54
CA VAL A 117 3.12 2.16 7.05
C VAL A 117 4.60 2.38 7.32
N PHE A 118 5.28 1.44 7.96
CA PHE A 118 6.71 1.55 8.26
C PHE A 118 7.56 1.63 6.99
N THR A 119 7.32 0.75 6.02
CA THR A 119 8.03 0.77 4.74
C THR A 119 7.73 2.06 3.97
N PHE A 120 6.49 2.53 4.01
CA PHE A 120 6.12 3.79 3.36
C PHE A 120 6.82 5.00 4.01
N VAL A 121 6.91 5.05 5.34
CA VAL A 121 7.63 6.09 6.07
C VAL A 121 9.11 6.12 5.70
N ILE A 122 9.75 4.95 5.59
CA ILE A 122 11.19 4.87 5.27
C ILE A 122 11.46 5.24 3.81
N PHE A 123 10.68 4.68 2.89
CA PHE A 123 11.03 4.68 1.46
C PHE A 123 10.24 5.69 0.62
N ALA A 124 9.05 6.14 1.06
CA ALA A 124 8.23 7.11 0.31
C ALA A 124 8.43 8.56 0.78
N ILE A 125 8.67 8.79 2.09
CA ILE A 125 8.78 10.16 2.63
C ILE A 125 9.95 10.91 2.01
N GLY A 126 11.09 10.24 1.79
CA GLY A 126 12.27 10.87 1.16
C GLY A 126 11.96 11.46 -0.21
N TYR A 127 11.10 10.79 -0.99
CA TYR A 127 10.64 11.29 -2.29
C TYR A 127 9.73 12.51 -2.15
N GLY A 128 8.80 12.50 -1.19
CA GLY A 128 7.99 13.67 -0.87
C GLY A 128 8.84 14.89 -0.47
N ILE A 129 9.77 14.71 0.48
CA ILE A 129 10.68 15.77 0.92
C ILE A 129 11.48 16.36 -0.25
N TYR A 130 12.02 15.49 -1.12
CA TYR A 130 12.72 15.93 -2.31
C TYR A 130 11.83 16.79 -3.23
N ASN A 131 10.60 16.35 -3.52
CA ASN A 131 9.69 17.10 -4.38
C ASN A 131 9.31 18.47 -3.78
N ALA A 132 9.10 18.54 -2.45
CA ALA A 132 8.88 19.82 -1.78
C ALA A 132 10.09 20.76 -1.92
N TYR A 133 11.29 20.23 -1.71
CA TYR A 133 12.52 20.98 -1.86
C TYR A 133 12.73 21.48 -3.29
N ASP A 134 12.52 20.62 -4.29
CA ASP A 134 12.65 20.98 -5.70
C ASP A 134 11.65 22.07 -6.09
N PHE A 135 10.39 21.94 -5.64
CA PHE A 135 9.38 22.96 -5.83
C PHE A 135 9.78 24.31 -5.22
N LEU A 136 10.21 24.34 -3.96
CA LEU A 136 10.60 25.56 -3.25
C LEU A 136 11.84 26.24 -3.86
N THR A 137 12.70 25.46 -4.50
CA THR A 137 13.96 25.95 -5.09
C THR A 137 13.91 26.09 -6.61
N SER A 138 12.74 25.86 -7.23
CA SER A 138 12.55 25.85 -8.68
C SER A 138 12.89 27.19 -9.35
N SER A 139 12.66 28.31 -8.67
CA SER A 139 12.96 29.66 -9.16
C SER A 139 14.40 30.12 -8.90
N MET A 140 15.19 29.34 -8.15
CA MET A 140 16.56 29.71 -7.79
C MET A 140 17.54 29.26 -8.86
N LYS A 141 18.52 30.12 -9.20
CA LYS A 141 19.67 29.70 -10.02
C LYS A 141 20.54 28.75 -9.22
N LYS A 142 20.70 27.52 -9.72
CA LYS A 142 21.49 26.44 -9.09
C LYS A 142 22.83 26.27 -9.80
N SER A 143 23.93 26.11 -9.05
CA SER A 143 25.25 25.76 -9.62
C SER A 143 25.22 24.36 -10.25
N SER A 144 26.16 24.09 -11.15
CA SER A 144 26.28 22.77 -11.80
C SER A 144 26.51 21.64 -10.79
N GLU A 145 27.33 21.87 -9.78
CA GLU A 145 27.59 20.93 -8.69
C GLU A 145 26.31 20.64 -7.88
N ARG A 146 25.55 21.68 -7.54
CA ARG A 146 24.29 21.52 -6.81
C ARG A 146 23.26 20.73 -7.63
N GLN A 147 23.15 21.01 -8.92
CA GLN A 147 22.26 20.25 -9.82
C GLN A 147 22.65 18.77 -9.89
N ALA A 148 23.94 18.44 -9.91
CA ALA A 148 24.41 17.06 -9.90
C ALA A 148 24.03 16.34 -8.59
N THR A 149 24.21 17.00 -7.45
CA THR A 149 23.82 16.47 -6.13
C THR A 149 22.31 16.26 -6.02
N GLU A 150 21.51 17.25 -6.46
CA GLU A 150 20.05 17.13 -6.46
C GLU A 150 19.58 16.00 -7.40
N ALA A 151 20.20 15.85 -8.56
CA ALA A 151 19.91 14.74 -9.47
C ALA A 151 20.26 13.38 -8.85
N PHE A 152 21.37 13.27 -8.12
CA PHE A 152 21.74 12.04 -7.42
C PHE A 152 20.72 11.69 -6.33
N ILE A 153 20.34 12.66 -5.48
CA ILE A 153 19.34 12.48 -4.42
C ILE A 153 17.99 12.10 -5.02
N SER A 154 17.55 12.75 -6.09
CA SER A 154 16.28 12.44 -6.75
C SER A 154 16.23 11.01 -7.27
N ARG A 155 17.35 10.51 -7.83
CA ARG A 155 17.45 9.13 -8.29
C ARG A 155 17.36 8.14 -7.15
N ILE A 156 18.02 8.41 -6.02
CA ILE A 156 17.89 7.55 -4.82
C ILE A 156 16.43 7.55 -4.34
N ALA A 157 15.81 8.72 -4.23
CA ALA A 157 14.45 8.87 -3.75
C ALA A 157 13.43 8.14 -4.65
N VAL A 158 13.57 8.25 -5.97
CA VAL A 158 12.73 7.52 -6.94
C VAL A 158 12.92 6.00 -6.81
N ASN A 159 14.15 5.53 -6.67
CA ASN A 159 14.42 4.09 -6.49
C ASN A 159 13.80 3.56 -5.20
N PHE A 160 13.90 4.29 -4.09
CA PHE A 160 13.22 3.94 -2.84
C PHE A 160 11.71 3.94 -3.00
N ASN A 161 11.15 4.90 -3.73
CA ASN A 161 9.73 4.90 -4.03
C ASN A 161 9.30 3.63 -4.79
N TYR A 162 10.10 3.12 -5.72
CA TYR A 162 9.81 1.84 -6.39
C TYR A 162 9.82 0.63 -5.44
N VAL A 163 10.64 0.64 -4.39
CA VAL A 163 10.61 -0.40 -3.35
C VAL A 163 9.23 -0.44 -2.68
N THR A 164 8.60 0.72 -2.46
CA THR A 164 7.26 0.79 -1.86
C THR A 164 6.20 0.11 -2.73
N ALA A 165 6.32 0.20 -4.06
CA ALA A 165 5.40 -0.46 -4.98
C ALA A 165 5.53 -2.00 -4.95
N ALA A 166 6.74 -2.52 -4.74
CA ALA A 166 6.98 -3.96 -4.62
C ALA A 166 6.64 -4.52 -3.22
N THR A 167 6.62 -3.65 -2.20
CA THR A 167 6.45 -4.05 -0.80
C THR A 167 5.18 -4.85 -0.51
N PRO A 168 3.97 -4.47 -0.99
CA PRO A 168 2.75 -5.20 -0.68
C PRO A 168 2.86 -6.70 -0.94
N PHE A 169 3.43 -7.09 -2.09
CA PHE A 169 3.62 -8.51 -2.43
C PHE A 169 4.45 -9.26 -1.37
N PHE A 170 5.59 -8.71 -0.98
CA PHE A 170 6.44 -9.32 0.04
C PHE A 170 5.77 -9.30 1.42
N SER A 171 5.11 -8.20 1.79
CA SER A 171 4.38 -8.09 3.05
C SER A 171 3.26 -9.13 3.15
N TYR A 172 2.48 -9.34 2.08
CA TYR A 172 1.44 -10.36 2.03
C TYR A 172 2.02 -11.77 2.16
N THR A 173 3.09 -12.06 1.42
CA THR A 173 3.77 -13.37 1.43
C THR A 173 4.34 -13.72 2.81
N LEU A 174 4.98 -12.75 3.47
CA LEU A 174 5.64 -12.95 4.76
C LEU A 174 4.64 -12.96 5.93
N THR A 175 3.55 -12.20 5.85
CA THR A 175 2.65 -11.97 7.00
C THR A 175 1.42 -12.89 6.99
N MET A 176 0.85 -13.18 5.81
CA MET A 176 -0.40 -13.94 5.72
C MET A 176 -0.14 -15.42 5.44
N ASN A 177 -0.31 -16.25 6.48
CA ASN A 177 -0.16 -17.70 6.35
C ASN A 177 -1.10 -18.32 5.31
N LYS A 178 -2.32 -17.77 5.19
CA LYS A 178 -3.29 -18.20 4.18
C LYS A 178 -2.79 -17.90 2.77
N PHE A 179 -2.36 -16.66 2.53
CA PHE A 179 -1.81 -16.26 1.23
C PHE A 179 -0.61 -17.13 0.83
N ARG A 180 0.27 -17.46 1.78
CA ARG A 180 1.40 -18.36 1.51
C ARG A 180 0.96 -19.75 1.06
N LYS A 181 -0.05 -20.34 1.73
CA LYS A 181 -0.61 -21.64 1.35
C LYS A 181 -1.24 -21.60 -0.04
N ASP A 182 -2.06 -20.59 -0.31
CA ASP A 182 -2.74 -20.41 -1.61
C ASP A 182 -1.72 -20.17 -2.75
N CYS A 183 -0.67 -19.38 -2.48
CA CYS A 183 0.41 -19.12 -3.42
C CYS A 183 1.20 -20.40 -3.74
N ILE A 184 1.63 -21.16 -2.72
CA ILE A 184 2.33 -22.44 -2.91
C ILE A 184 1.45 -23.43 -3.67
N GLU A 185 0.15 -23.51 -3.37
CA GLU A 185 -0.77 -24.40 -4.07
C GLU A 185 -0.92 -24.01 -5.55
N THR A 186 -1.01 -22.71 -5.83
CA THR A 186 -1.07 -22.18 -7.20
C THR A 186 0.21 -22.52 -7.97
N PHE A 187 1.39 -22.30 -7.39
CA PHE A 187 2.67 -22.70 -7.99
C PHE A 187 2.75 -24.21 -8.24
N ARG A 188 2.31 -25.05 -7.30
CA ARG A 188 2.25 -26.51 -7.49
C ARG A 188 1.29 -26.93 -8.59
N ARG A 189 0.18 -26.22 -8.79
CA ARG A 189 -0.74 -26.46 -9.90
C ARG A 189 -0.06 -26.14 -11.24
N TYR A 190 0.56 -24.97 -11.36
CA TYR A 190 1.30 -24.60 -12.57
C TYR A 190 2.46 -25.54 -12.87
N TYR A 191 3.28 -25.90 -11.87
CA TYR A 191 4.38 -26.84 -12.04
C TYR A 191 3.89 -28.20 -12.54
N ARG A 192 2.79 -28.74 -11.98
CA ARG A 192 2.18 -30.00 -12.46
C ARG A 192 1.70 -29.91 -13.91
N ILE A 193 1.17 -28.76 -14.34
CA ILE A 193 0.74 -28.54 -15.72
C ILE A 193 1.95 -28.50 -16.64
N ILE A 194 2.98 -27.71 -16.30
CA ILE A 194 4.21 -27.59 -17.10
C ILE A 194 4.88 -28.96 -17.26
N VAL A 195 5.05 -29.72 -16.18
CA VAL A 195 5.63 -31.08 -16.24
C VAL A 195 4.80 -32.03 -17.08
N ARG A 196 3.46 -31.91 -17.08
CA ARG A 196 2.59 -32.72 -17.95
C ARG A 196 2.65 -32.31 -19.42
N CYS A 197 2.82 -31.03 -19.72
CA CYS A 197 2.85 -30.51 -21.10
C CYS A 197 4.22 -30.65 -21.76
N PHE A 198 5.31 -30.64 -21.00
CA PHE A 198 6.69 -30.70 -21.50
C PHE A 198 7.45 -31.98 -21.13
N GLY A 199 6.79 -32.92 -20.45
CA GLY A 199 7.37 -34.20 -20.03
C GLY A 199 6.99 -35.41 -20.90
N GLN A 200 6.41 -35.18 -22.09
CA GLN A 200 6.29 -36.16 -23.18
C GLN A 200 7.27 -35.80 -24.29
#